data_AF-A0A960UB64-F1
#
_entry.id   AF-A0A960UB64-F1
#
_cell.length_a   1.000
_cell.length_b   1.000
_cell.length_c   1.000
_cell.angle_alpha   90.00
_cell.angle_beta   90.00
_cell.angle_gamma   90.00
#
_symmetry.space_group_name_H-M   'P 1'
#
loop_
_entity.id
_entity.type
_entity.pdbx_description
1 polymer ?
#
loop_
_entity_poly.entity_id
_entity_poly.type
_entity_poly.pdbx_seq_one_letter_code
_entity_poly.pdbx_strand_id
1 'polypeptide(L)'
;YAFLSQDEPEEGSLFPLLVERRQLSYPVTLLLALLRNRFAEMEANSTDARLVLNKKEIKEMLVSFLPEDRNEAKRFDKIDVHINKLIDYGFLRKLKNESDRYEVKNIIKAKINADILSEILQKLEEHARNLGTD
;
A
#
# COMPACT_ATOMS: atom_id res chain seq x y z
N TYR A 1 28.14 16.91 10.04
CA TYR A 1 27.47 17.30 8.77
C TYR A 1 26.17 16.52 8.68
N ALA A 2 25.04 17.17 8.92
CA ALA A 2 23.71 16.56 8.89
C ALA A 2 22.90 17.28 7.81
N PHE A 3 22.47 16.55 6.78
CA PHE A 3 21.57 17.06 5.75
C PHE A 3 20.15 16.65 6.11
N LEU A 4 19.44 17.53 6.81
CA LEU A 4 17.99 17.53 6.88
C LEU A 4 17.50 18.06 5.53
N SER A 5 17.11 17.17 4.61
CA SER A 5 16.26 17.57 3.50
C SER A 5 14.87 17.84 4.06
N GLN A 6 14.67 19.08 4.52
CA GLN A 6 13.36 19.68 4.72
C GLN A 6 12.65 19.71 3.37
N ASP A 7 11.84 18.69 3.09
CA ASP A 7 10.64 18.91 2.27
C ASP A 7 9.55 19.34 3.25
N GLU A 8 9.48 20.66 3.47
CA GLU A 8 8.35 21.32 4.12
C GLU A 8 7.07 21.19 3.27
N PRO A 9 5.89 21.38 3.88
CA PRO A 9 4.69 20.63 3.55
C PRO A 9 3.92 21.25 2.40
N GLU A 10 3.50 20.44 1.42
CA GLU A 10 2.28 20.75 0.67
C GLU A 10 1.09 20.39 1.56
N GLU A 11 0.75 21.31 2.46
CA GLU A 11 -0.63 21.50 2.88
C GLU A 11 -1.50 21.65 1.62
N GLY A 12 -2.53 20.81 1.50
CA GLY A 12 -3.71 21.22 0.75
C GLY A 12 -3.93 20.62 -0.63
N SER A 13 -3.28 19.52 -1.04
CA SER A 13 -3.90 18.68 -2.08
C SER A 13 -4.84 17.67 -1.42
N LEU A 14 -5.95 18.23 -0.95
CA LEU A 14 -7.26 17.63 -0.77
C LEU A 14 -7.22 16.10 -0.69
N PHE A 15 -7.28 15.56 0.53
CA PHE A 15 -8.12 14.37 0.66
C PHE A 15 -9.47 14.78 0.09
N PRO A 16 -9.97 14.16 -0.99
CA PRO A 16 -11.39 14.05 -1.10
C PRO A 16 -11.76 13.15 0.08
N LEU A 17 -12.11 13.75 1.22
CA LEU A 17 -12.92 13.09 2.24
C LEU A 17 -14.29 12.68 1.66
N LEU A 18 -14.55 12.99 0.37
CA LEU A 18 -15.42 12.28 -0.54
C LEU A 18 -14.70 11.12 -1.26
N VAL A 19 -14.08 10.20 -0.51
CA VAL A 19 -14.22 8.81 -0.93
C VAL A 19 -15.69 8.52 -0.63
N GLU A 20 -16.57 8.77 -1.62
CA GLU A 20 -17.87 8.08 -1.69
C GLU A 20 -17.64 6.68 -1.15
N ARG A 21 -18.56 6.13 -0.36
CA ARG A 21 -18.54 4.78 0.25
C ARG A 21 -18.34 3.63 -0.78
N ARG A 22 -17.33 3.73 -1.65
CA ARG A 22 -16.90 2.80 -2.67
C ARG A 22 -15.97 1.86 -1.94
N GLN A 23 -16.40 0.62 -1.86
CA GLN A 23 -15.58 -0.46 -1.37
C GLN A 23 -14.27 -0.48 -2.18
N LEU A 24 -13.14 -0.44 -1.48
CA LEU A 24 -11.84 -0.65 -2.09
C LEU A 24 -11.83 -2.06 -2.69
N SER A 25 -11.37 -2.18 -3.94
CA SER A 25 -11.21 -3.49 -4.57
C SER A 25 -10.21 -4.33 -3.80
N TYR A 26 -10.43 -5.65 -3.73
CA TYR A 26 -9.57 -6.59 -3.01
C TYR A 26 -8.06 -6.35 -3.23
N PRO A 27 -7.54 -6.18 -4.47
CA PRO A 27 -6.10 -5.94 -4.69
C PRO A 27 -5.55 -4.66 -4.04
N VAL A 28 -6.37 -3.61 -3.95
CA VAL A 28 -5.98 -2.31 -3.38
C VAL A 28 -5.97 -2.40 -1.85
N THR A 29 -6.98 -3.06 -1.28
CA THR A 29 -7.07 -3.32 0.16
C THR A 29 -5.92 -4.20 0.63
N LEU A 30 -5.62 -5.27 -0.12
CA LEU A 30 -4.48 -6.14 0.16
C LEU A 30 -3.16 -5.37 0.09
N LEU A 31 -2.96 -4.58 -0.96
CA LEU A 31 -1.75 -3.79 -1.12
C LEU A 31 -1.56 -2.80 0.06
N LEU A 32 -2.62 -2.15 0.53
CA LEU A 32 -2.57 -1.29 1.71
C LEU A 32 -2.11 -2.04 2.97
N ALA A 33 -2.68 -3.22 3.22
CA ALA A 33 -2.31 -4.02 4.38
C ALA A 33 -0.84 -4.46 4.33
N LEU A 34 -0.37 -4.92 3.16
CA LEU A 34 1.02 -5.33 2.95
C LEU A 34 2.00 -4.17 3.13
N LEU A 35 1.69 -3.00 2.58
CA LEU A 35 2.51 -1.80 2.77
C LEU A 35 2.57 -1.39 4.24
N ARG A 36 1.45 -1.49 4.99
CA ARG A 36 1.42 -1.15 6.41
C ARG A 36 2.27 -2.10 7.26
N ASN A 37 2.22 -3.40 6.96
CA ASN A 37 3.08 -4.41 7.60
C ASN A 37 4.54 -4.14 7.29
N ARG A 38 4.89 -3.94 6.02
CA ARG A 38 6.27 -3.63 5.62
C ARG A 38 6.80 -2.34 6.26
N PHE A 39 5.93 -1.34 6.44
CA PHE A 39 6.27 -0.12 7.16
C PHE A 39 6.60 -0.42 8.63
N ALA A 40 5.79 -1.24 9.30
CA ALA A 40 6.04 -1.64 10.69
C ALA A 40 7.35 -2.42 10.84
N GLU A 41 7.63 -3.36 9.92
CA GLU A 41 8.89 -4.12 9.88
C GLU A 41 10.11 -3.20 9.74
N MET A 42 10.02 -2.21 8.85
CA MET A 42 11.09 -1.23 8.68
C MET A 42 11.28 -0.38 9.95
N GLU A 43 10.19 0.11 10.56
CA GLU A 43 10.28 0.91 11.79
C GLU A 43 10.91 0.13 12.96
N ALA A 44 10.67 -1.18 13.05
CA ALA A 44 11.32 -2.02 14.06
C ALA A 44 12.85 -2.10 13.88
N ASN A 45 13.34 -1.87 12.66
CA ASN A 45 14.77 -1.86 12.34
C ASN A 45 15.37 -0.44 12.35
N SER A 46 14.59 0.59 12.02
CA SER A 46 15.01 1.99 11.98
C SER A 46 13.81 2.95 11.99
N THR A 47 13.75 3.82 13.01
CA THR A 47 12.62 4.75 13.22
C THR A 47 12.60 5.95 12.25
N ASP A 48 13.75 6.33 11.67
CA ASP A 48 13.88 7.49 10.76
C ASP A 48 14.00 7.10 9.28
N ALA A 49 13.88 5.81 8.96
CA ALA A 49 13.97 5.34 7.58
C ALA A 49 12.67 5.63 6.82
N ARG A 50 12.80 6.06 5.55
CA ARG A 50 11.67 6.15 4.61
C ARG A 50 11.47 4.81 3.93
N LEU A 51 10.23 4.32 3.88
CA LEU A 51 9.91 3.11 3.13
C LEU A 51 9.79 3.46 1.64
N VAL A 52 10.83 3.13 0.87
CA VAL A 52 10.85 3.27 -0.59
C VAL A 52 10.87 1.89 -1.21
N LEU A 53 9.91 1.63 -2.10
CA LEU A 53 9.77 0.37 -2.81
C LEU A 53 9.71 0.64 -4.31
N ASN A 54 10.33 -0.22 -5.09
CA ASN A 54 10.15 -0.25 -6.52
C ASN A 54 8.90 -1.06 -6.92
N LYS A 55 8.41 -0.86 -8.14
CA LYS A 55 7.22 -1.55 -8.68
C LYS A 55 7.33 -3.08 -8.60
N LYS A 56 8.52 -3.63 -8.85
CA LYS A 56 8.77 -5.07 -8.80
C LYS A 56 8.63 -5.60 -7.37
N GLU A 57 9.21 -4.92 -6.39
CA GLU A 57 9.07 -5.25 -4.96
C GLU A 57 7.59 -5.22 -4.53
N ILE A 58 6.85 -4.20 -4.94
CA ILE A 58 5.41 -4.11 -4.68
C ILE A 58 4.64 -5.29 -5.29
N LYS A 59 4.96 -5.66 -6.54
CA LYS A 59 4.33 -6.80 -7.21
C LYS A 59 4.68 -8.12 -6.53
N GLU A 60 5.94 -8.31 -6.15
CA GLU A 60 6.40 -9.52 -5.46
C GLU A 60 5.73 -9.69 -4.09
N MET A 61 5.59 -8.61 -3.31
CA MET A 61 4.85 -8.64 -2.05
C MET A 61 3.41 -9.14 -2.22
N LEU A 62 2.73 -8.70 -3.29
CA LEU A 62 1.37 -9.15 -3.58
C LEU A 62 1.32 -10.62 -3.98
N VAL A 63 2.19 -11.04 -4.89
CA VAL A 63 2.20 -12.44 -5.38
C VAL A 63 2.56 -13.42 -4.27
N SER A 64 3.49 -13.06 -3.38
CA SER A 64 3.87 -13.89 -2.22
C SER A 64 2.75 -14.10 -1.20
N PHE A 65 1.70 -13.27 -1.23
CA PHE A 65 0.54 -13.41 -0.35
C PHE A 65 -0.55 -14.32 -0.95
N LEU A 66 -0.45 -14.67 -2.24
CA LEU A 66 -1.44 -15.48 -2.93
C LEU A 66 -1.10 -16.97 -2.81
N PRO A 67 -2.09 -17.87 -2.63
CA PRO A 67 -1.89 -19.29 -2.89
C PRO A 67 -1.34 -19.52 -4.32
N GLU A 68 -0.65 -20.66 -4.55
CA GLU A 68 0.04 -21.00 -5.81
C GLU A 68 -0.90 -21.20 -7.05
N ASP A 69 -2.04 -20.53 -7.11
CA ASP A 69 -2.95 -20.60 -8.25
C ASP A 69 -2.58 -19.56 -9.33
N ARG A 70 -2.38 -20.07 -10.56
CA ARG A 70 -2.03 -19.28 -11.75
C ARG A 70 -3.05 -18.18 -12.08
N ASN A 71 -4.31 -18.32 -11.69
CA ASN A 71 -5.33 -17.32 -11.98
C ASN A 71 -5.21 -16.06 -11.12
N GLU A 72 -4.67 -16.18 -9.91
CA GLU A 72 -4.56 -15.03 -9.00
C GLU A 72 -3.45 -14.08 -9.41
N ALA A 73 -2.31 -14.58 -9.89
CA ALA A 73 -1.23 -13.74 -10.40
C ALA A 73 -1.69 -12.80 -11.53
N LYS A 74 -2.59 -13.27 -12.41
CA LYS A 74 -3.19 -12.44 -13.48
C LYS A 74 -4.05 -11.29 -12.94
N ARG A 75 -4.67 -11.43 -11.76
CA ARG A 75 -5.46 -10.35 -11.15
C ARG A 75 -4.60 -9.14 -10.80
N PHE A 76 -3.30 -9.35 -10.58
CA PHE A 76 -2.32 -8.31 -10.27
C PHE A 76 -1.51 -7.85 -11.49
N ASP A 77 -1.85 -8.28 -12.71
CA ASP A 77 -1.23 -7.74 -13.93
C ASP A 77 -1.55 -6.24 -14.09
N LYS A 78 -2.64 -5.76 -13.49
CA LYS A 78 -3.00 -4.34 -13.43
C LYS A 78 -2.38 -3.62 -12.22
N ILE A 79 -1.18 -4.00 -11.81
CA ILE A 79 -0.52 -3.41 -10.63
C ILE A 79 -0.39 -1.89 -10.71
N ASP A 80 -0.16 -1.34 -11.91
CA ASP A 80 -0.10 0.11 -12.13
C ASP A 80 -1.39 0.81 -11.73
N VAL A 81 -2.55 0.20 -12.00
CA VAL A 81 -3.86 0.76 -11.64
C VAL A 81 -4.01 0.81 -10.12
N HIS A 82 -3.51 -0.21 -9.41
CA HIS A 82 -3.58 -0.25 -7.95
C HIS A 82 -2.62 0.74 -7.30
N ILE A 83 -1.39 0.85 -7.82
CA ILE A 83 -0.41 1.85 -7.39
C ILE A 83 -0.95 3.26 -7.59
N ASN A 84 -1.50 3.56 -8.77
CA ASN A 84 -2.07 4.89 -9.05
C ASN A 84 -3.22 5.23 -8.10
N LYS A 85 -4.11 4.28 -7.79
CA LYS A 85 -5.14 4.51 -6.76
C LYS A 85 -4.55 4.86 -5.40
N LEU A 86 -3.47 4.21 -4.98
CA LEU A 86 -2.82 4.53 -3.71
C LEU A 86 -2.08 5.88 -3.75
N ILE A 87 -1.61 6.32 -4.92
CA ILE A 87 -1.13 7.69 -5.12
C ILE A 87 -2.28 8.69 -4.99
N ASP A 88 -3.41 8.43 -5.65
CA ASP A 88 -4.61 9.28 -5.61
C ASP A 88 -5.16 9.42 -4.18
N TYR A 89 -5.09 8.35 -3.38
CA TYR A 89 -5.45 8.36 -1.96
C TYR A 89 -4.38 8.98 -1.05
N GLY A 90 -3.21 9.33 -1.60
CA GLY A 90 -2.11 9.94 -0.87
C GLY A 90 -1.30 8.99 0.01
N PHE A 91 -1.43 7.68 -0.16
CA PHE A 91 -0.63 6.68 0.55
C PHE A 91 0.74 6.44 -0.09
N LEU A 92 0.84 6.63 -1.42
CA LEU A 92 2.09 6.51 -2.15
C LEU A 92 2.48 7.85 -2.81
N ARG A 93 3.78 8.07 -2.95
CA ARG A 93 4.35 9.18 -3.74
C ARG A 93 5.35 8.62 -4.73
N LYS A 94 5.21 8.92 -6.02
CA LYS A 94 6.21 8.57 -7.03
C LYS A 94 7.43 9.47 -6.88
N LEU A 95 8.63 8.89 -6.90
CA LEU A 95 9.88 9.65 -6.84
C LEU A 95 10.21 10.25 -8.22
N LYS A 96 10.55 11.54 -8.26
CA LYS A 96 10.74 12.30 -9.52
C LYS A 96 11.95 11.82 -10.34
N ASN A 97 12.99 11.34 -9.67
CA ASN A 97 14.28 11.01 -10.29
C ASN A 97 14.50 9.50 -10.45
N GLU A 98 13.55 8.68 -10.02
CA GLU A 98 13.68 7.23 -9.98
C GLU A 98 12.44 6.59 -10.58
N SER A 99 12.58 6.17 -11.84
CA SER A 99 11.54 5.43 -12.54
C SER A 99 11.13 4.20 -11.72
N ASP A 100 9.82 3.99 -11.61
CA ASP A 100 9.22 2.86 -10.88
C ASP A 100 9.52 2.79 -9.39
N ARG A 101 9.96 3.87 -8.74
CA ARG A 101 10.08 3.94 -7.27
C ARG A 101 9.01 4.80 -6.62
N TYR A 102 8.52 4.29 -5.50
CA TYR A 102 7.42 4.84 -4.74
C TYR A 102 7.80 4.90 -3.26
N GLU A 103 7.61 6.07 -2.67
CA GLU A 103 7.69 6.27 -1.23
C GLU A 103 6.31 6.00 -0.61
N VAL A 104 6.28 5.21 0.46
CA VAL A 104 5.09 5.01 1.28
C VAL A 104 4.99 6.16 2.28
N LYS A 105 3.93 6.95 2.20
CA LYS A 105 3.73 8.11 3.08
C LYS A 105 3.29 7.69 4.48
N ASN A 106 3.82 8.36 5.49
CA ASN A 106 3.52 8.11 6.91
C ASN A 106 2.03 8.21 7.29
N ILE A 107 1.20 8.85 6.43
CA ILE A 107 -0.24 8.89 6.62
C ILE A 107 -0.89 7.50 6.70
N ILE A 108 -0.24 6.47 6.13
CA ILE A 108 -0.67 5.09 6.27
C ILE A 108 -0.77 4.67 7.75
N LYS A 109 0.11 5.18 8.63
CA LYS A 109 0.10 4.88 10.07
C LYS A 109 -1.10 5.50 10.77
N ALA A 110 -1.48 6.71 10.36
CA ALA A 110 -2.60 7.45 10.95
C ALA A 110 -3.95 6.92 10.49
N LYS A 111 -4.03 6.45 9.23
CA LYS A 111 -5.26 5.92 8.64
C LYS A 111 -5.46 4.42 8.88
N ILE A 112 -4.38 3.67 9.06
CA ILE A 112 -4.38 2.22 9.28
C ILE A 112 -3.58 1.92 10.55
N ASN A 113 -4.27 1.99 11.69
CA ASN A 113 -3.73 1.55 12.98
C ASN A 113 -3.83 0.01 13.11
N ALA A 114 -3.41 -0.54 14.25
CA ALA A 114 -3.40 -1.98 14.48
C ALA A 114 -4.81 -2.62 14.39
N ASP A 115 -5.83 -1.91 14.88
CA ASP A 115 -7.21 -2.39 14.89
C ASP A 115 -7.76 -2.45 13.46
N ILE A 116 -7.64 -1.35 12.70
CA ILE A 116 -8.06 -1.27 11.30
C ILE A 116 -7.30 -2.29 10.45
N LEU A 117 -6.00 -2.46 10.69
CA LEU A 117 -5.21 -3.47 9.98
C LEU A 117 -5.75 -4.88 10.23
N SER A 118 -6.06 -5.21 11.49
CA SER A 118 -6.63 -6.51 11.86
C SER A 118 -7.98 -6.75 11.17
N GLU A 119 -8.86 -5.75 11.16
CA GLU A 119 -10.14 -5.82 10.45
C GLU A 119 -9.97 -6.01 8.93
N ILE A 120 -9.00 -5.32 8.33
CA ILE A 120 -8.67 -5.47 6.91
C ILE A 120 -8.21 -6.90 6.63
N LEU A 121 -7.28 -7.42 7.42
CA LEU A 121 -6.75 -8.77 7.24
C LEU A 121 -7.85 -9.82 7.38
N GLN A 122 -8.73 -9.69 8.37
CA GLN A 122 -9.86 -10.59 8.53
C GLN A 122 -10.79 -10.57 7.30
N LYS A 123 -11.16 -9.38 6.81
CA LYS A 123 -12.02 -9.25 5.62
C LYS A 123 -11.36 -9.80 4.35
N LEU A 124 -10.04 -9.65 4.22
CA LEU A 124 -9.29 -10.21 3.10
C LEU A 124 -9.31 -11.74 3.16
N GLU A 125 -9.13 -12.32 4.34
CA GLU A 125 -9.18 -13.77 4.53
C GLU A 125 -10.56 -14.35 4.25
N GLU A 126 -11.62 -13.72 4.76
CA GLU A 126 -13.01 -14.07 4.46
C GLU A 126 -13.29 -14.03 2.95
N HIS A 127 -12.83 -12.97 2.27
CA HIS A 127 -13.02 -12.85 0.83
C HIS A 127 -12.22 -13.92 0.05
N ALA A 128 -10.99 -14.24 0.46
CA ALA A 128 -10.16 -15.27 -0.16
C ALA A 128 -10.80 -16.66 -0.04
N ARG A 129 -11.37 -17.02 1.11
CA ARG A 129 -12.11 -18.29 1.29
C ARG A 129 -13.33 -18.36 0.38
N ASN A 130 -14.09 -17.28 0.26
CA ASN A 130 -15.27 -17.22 -0.62
C ASN A 130 -14.90 -17.33 -2.10
N LEU A 131 -13.72 -16.84 -2.51
CA LEU A 131 -13.21 -16.95 -3.88
C LEU A 131 -12.74 -18.36 -4.25
N GLY A 132 -12.33 -19.18 -3.29
CA GLY A 132 -11.95 -20.58 -3.50
C GLY A 132 -13.11 -21.58 -3.47
N THR A 133 -14.34 -21.10 -3.29
CA THR A 133 -15.56 -21.94 -3.17
C THR A 133 -16.47 -21.85 -4.40
N ASP A 134 -16.08 -21.10 -5.45
CA ASP A 134 -16.84 -20.94 -6.72
C ASP A 134 -16.10 -21.55 -7.91
#